data_AF-A0A2V7R4G2-F1
#
_entry.id   AF-A0A2V7R4G2-F1
#
_cell.length_a   1.000
_cell.length_b   1.000
_cell.length_c   1.000
_cell.angle_alpha   90.00
_cell.angle_beta   90.00
_cell.angle_gamma   90.00
#
_symmetry.space_group_name_H-M   'P 1'
#
loop_
_entity.id
_entity.type
_entity.pdbx_description
1 polymer ?
#
loop_
_entity_poly.entity_id
_entity_poly.type
_entity_poly.pdbx_seq_one_letter_code
_entity_poly.pdbx_strand_id
1 'polypeptide(L)'
;MRTMHSMTQGLRMGSLVVALALLRASAAAAQSTLDTPANLAGAWVATPGIVQFNLVHRFDVSPAPVRKLNNTPTLLVALSVTPWASAGFAYGSNSDLVSAFPNEWELFGRVAPLREAAGAPLDATLQGGYNVAARSADFGLTVARRIGRLRLLATGALLSSAFDSGRTRWIAGGGATFRLRPSLALAADVAGLTDRRAAEHLTWSAGLQVGVPASPHSLSLHVTNVGTRTLQGLARGSDRTRVGFEYTIPIPLRRHARRGSERGAMESVEPGPDRVVRIDIRQLAFEHARIEVPAGTTIEWINRDPLAHTVTADDGTFDSGFVQPGAAWKHGFEQPGTYTYYCTPHPFMKGVIVVR
;
A
#
# COMPACT_ATOMS: atom_id res chain seq x y z
N MET A 1 1.47 59.35 -31.31
CA MET A 1 2.30 58.78 -30.23
C MET A 1 2.03 57.28 -30.17
N ARG A 2 3.02 56.48 -30.61
CA ARG A 2 3.45 55.14 -30.15
C ARG A 2 2.39 54.21 -29.51
N THR A 3 1.89 53.22 -30.25
CA THR A 3 2.32 51.78 -30.25
C THR A 3 2.19 51.05 -28.90
N MET A 4 1.12 50.26 -28.75
CA MET A 4 1.14 48.99 -28.02
C MET A 4 0.63 47.91 -28.98
N HIS A 5 1.58 47.13 -29.51
CA HIS A 5 1.37 45.97 -30.35
C HIS A 5 2.04 44.78 -29.63
N SER A 6 1.46 43.60 -29.83
CA SER A 6 2.00 42.28 -29.48
C SER A 6 1.89 41.85 -28.01
N MET A 7 0.97 40.92 -27.76
CA MET A 7 1.28 39.62 -27.12
C MET A 7 0.02 38.75 -27.10
N THR A 8 -0.36 38.24 -28.27
CA THR A 8 -1.13 37.02 -28.42
C THR A 8 -0.18 35.92 -28.89
N GLN A 9 -0.43 34.69 -28.42
CA GLN A 9 0.26 33.43 -28.76
C GLN A 9 1.52 33.11 -27.96
N GLY A 10 1.37 32.23 -26.96
CA GLY A 10 2.52 31.62 -26.29
C GLY A 10 2.24 30.86 -25.00
N LEU A 11 1.04 30.30 -24.76
CA LEU A 11 0.78 29.58 -23.50
C LEU A 11 -0.38 28.58 -23.59
N ARG A 12 -0.33 27.60 -24.50
CA ARG A 12 -1.31 26.48 -24.50
C ARG A 12 -0.75 25.09 -24.86
N MET A 13 0.56 24.86 -24.76
CA MET A 13 1.16 23.52 -25.03
C MET A 13 1.93 22.90 -23.86
N GLY A 14 1.81 23.43 -22.65
CA GLY A 14 2.49 22.88 -21.45
C GLY A 14 1.64 21.96 -20.57
N SER A 15 0.31 21.97 -20.69
CA SER A 15 -0.58 21.31 -19.71
C SER A 15 -1.11 19.94 -20.14
N LEU A 16 -0.82 19.49 -21.37
CA LEU A 16 -1.41 18.26 -21.92
C LEU A 16 -0.52 17.01 -21.76
N VAL A 17 0.78 17.18 -21.49
CA VAL A 17 1.72 16.05 -21.34
C VAL A 17 1.70 15.45 -19.93
N VAL A 18 1.26 16.22 -18.92
CA VAL A 18 1.15 15.71 -17.52
C VAL A 18 -0.10 14.83 -17.33
N ALA A 19 -1.14 15.01 -18.15
CA ALA A 19 -2.39 14.25 -18.03
C ALA A 19 -2.29 12.82 -18.61
N LEU A 20 -1.47 12.59 -19.64
CA LEU A 20 -1.38 11.28 -20.29
C LEU A 20 -0.42 10.28 -19.60
N ALA A 21 0.49 10.75 -18.74
CA ALA A 21 1.40 9.87 -18.00
C ALA A 21 0.71 9.13 -16.82
N LEU A 22 -0.55 9.47 -16.50
CA LEU A 22 -1.34 8.82 -15.44
C LEU A 22 -2.01 7.50 -15.89
N LEU A 23 -1.91 7.12 -17.16
CA LEU A 23 -2.64 5.98 -17.75
C LEU A 23 -1.82 4.68 -17.89
N ARG A 24 -0.63 4.60 -17.27
CA ARG A 24 0.14 3.35 -17.17
C ARG A 24 0.49 2.96 -15.73
N ALA A 25 -0.42 3.23 -14.80
CA ALA A 25 -0.34 2.61 -13.48
C ALA A 25 -0.63 1.11 -13.62
N SER A 26 0.42 0.28 -13.73
CA SER A 26 0.33 -1.17 -13.51
C SER A 26 -0.50 -1.41 -12.25
N ALA A 27 -1.46 -2.34 -12.30
CA ALA A 27 -2.36 -2.70 -11.21
C ALA A 27 -1.66 -2.58 -9.84
N ALA A 28 -1.97 -1.50 -9.11
CA ALA A 28 -1.20 -1.14 -7.94
C ALA A 28 -1.62 -2.05 -6.78
N ALA A 29 -0.91 -3.16 -6.62
CA ALA A 29 -0.92 -3.92 -5.39
C ALA A 29 -0.45 -2.98 -4.27
N ALA A 30 -1.24 -2.85 -3.21
CA ALA A 30 -0.78 -2.21 -1.99
C ALA A 30 0.51 -2.88 -1.49
N GLN A 31 1.32 -2.16 -0.71
CA GLN A 31 2.57 -2.73 -0.22
C GLN A 31 2.29 -4.01 0.58
N SER A 32 2.83 -5.14 0.13
CA SER A 32 2.65 -6.43 0.79
C SER A 32 3.80 -6.72 1.76
N THR A 33 3.51 -7.43 2.85
CA THR A 33 4.55 -8.03 3.68
C THR A 33 5.41 -8.99 2.88
N LEU A 34 4.90 -9.62 1.82
CA LEU A 34 5.64 -10.56 0.96
C LEU A 34 6.91 -9.96 0.30
N ASP A 35 7.05 -8.64 0.32
CA ASP A 35 8.11 -7.91 -0.36
C ASP A 35 9.07 -7.18 0.58
N THR A 36 8.83 -7.21 1.89
CA THR A 36 9.69 -6.60 2.91
C THR A 36 9.83 -7.47 4.16
N PRO A 37 11.03 -7.65 4.73
CA PRO A 37 11.21 -8.37 5.98
C PRO A 37 10.75 -7.52 7.19
N ALA A 38 10.76 -8.10 8.40
CA ALA A 38 10.01 -7.56 9.54
C ALA A 38 10.63 -6.31 10.18
N ASN A 39 11.91 -5.99 9.94
CA ASN A 39 12.51 -4.75 10.41
C ASN A 39 12.75 -3.75 9.27
N LEU A 40 13.04 -4.22 8.05
CA LEU A 40 13.30 -3.35 6.90
C LEU A 40 12.01 -2.94 6.21
N ALA A 41 11.40 -1.88 6.74
CA ALA A 41 10.18 -1.29 6.17
C ALA A 41 10.42 -0.47 4.89
N GLY A 42 11.67 -0.28 4.46
CA GLY A 42 12.02 0.54 3.30
C GLY A 42 11.78 -0.16 1.95
N ALA A 43 11.97 0.58 0.86
CA ALA A 43 11.76 0.19 -0.55
C ALA A 43 10.33 0.28 -1.11
N TRP A 44 9.48 1.12 -0.54
CA TRP A 44 8.15 1.40 -1.10
C TRP A 44 7.65 2.82 -0.81
N VAL A 45 6.75 3.28 -1.67
CA VAL A 45 5.92 4.48 -1.48
C VAL A 45 4.46 4.08 -1.51
N ALA A 46 3.62 4.78 -0.73
CA ALA A 46 2.21 4.48 -0.66
C ALA A 46 1.55 4.58 -2.05
N THR A 47 0.59 3.70 -2.30
CA THR A 47 -0.15 3.68 -3.57
C THR A 47 -1.16 4.83 -3.63
N PRO A 48 -1.26 5.57 -4.76
CA PRO A 48 -2.27 6.61 -4.94
C PRO A 48 -3.69 6.12 -4.63
N GLY A 49 -4.43 6.91 -3.84
CA GLY A 49 -5.81 6.59 -3.47
C GLY A 49 -5.97 5.49 -2.41
N ILE A 50 -4.87 4.99 -1.83
CA ILE A 50 -4.88 4.02 -0.73
C ILE A 50 -4.19 4.63 0.49
N VAL A 51 -4.85 4.58 1.65
CA VAL A 51 -4.15 4.75 2.93
C VAL A 51 -3.48 3.43 3.25
N GLN A 52 -2.16 3.46 3.28
CA GLN A 52 -1.37 2.34 3.76
C GLN A 52 -1.46 2.32 5.28
N PHE A 53 -1.91 1.22 5.85
CA PHE A 53 -1.99 1.02 7.29
C PHE A 53 -1.31 -0.30 7.64
N ASN A 54 -0.25 -0.24 8.45
CA ASN A 54 0.47 -1.41 8.92
C ASN A 54 0.42 -1.45 10.44
N LEU A 55 0.01 -2.59 10.98
CA LEU A 55 -0.05 -2.84 12.41
C LEU A 55 0.97 -3.91 12.78
N VAL A 56 2.06 -3.50 13.44
CA VAL A 56 3.09 -4.41 13.94
C VAL A 56 2.88 -4.60 15.43
N HIS A 57 2.84 -5.85 15.86
CA HIS A 57 2.86 -6.24 17.27
C HIS A 57 4.06 -7.13 17.52
N ARG A 58 4.75 -6.90 18.64
CA ARG A 58 5.91 -7.67 19.05
C ARG A 58 5.81 -7.90 20.54
N PHE A 59 6.08 -9.13 20.95
CA PHE A 59 5.85 -9.60 22.29
C PHE A 59 7.12 -10.22 22.87
N ASP A 60 7.44 -9.87 24.10
CA ASP A 60 8.42 -10.56 24.94
C ASP A 60 7.81 -10.91 26.29
N VAL A 61 8.46 -11.81 27.02
CA VAL A 61 8.08 -12.17 28.38
C VAL A 61 9.12 -11.61 29.34
N SER A 62 8.69 -10.82 30.33
CA SER A 62 9.59 -10.29 31.34
C SER A 62 10.24 -11.41 32.14
N PRO A 63 11.43 -11.19 32.72
CA PRO A 63 12.03 -12.15 33.64
C PRO A 63 11.12 -12.49 34.84
N ALA A 64 11.46 -13.58 35.52
CA ALA A 64 10.89 -13.94 36.81
C ALA A 64 11.14 -12.81 37.86
N PRO A 65 10.29 -12.69 38.89
CA PRO A 65 9.13 -13.53 39.19
C PRO A 65 7.87 -13.19 38.38
N VAL A 66 7.81 -12.00 37.77
CA VAL A 66 6.56 -11.48 37.19
C VAL A 66 6.10 -12.25 35.94
N ARG A 67 7.02 -12.65 35.06
CA ARG A 67 6.71 -13.35 33.78
C ARG A 67 5.58 -12.69 32.97
N LYS A 68 5.59 -11.35 32.92
CA LYS A 68 4.57 -10.57 32.23
C LYS A 68 4.79 -10.61 30.72
N LEU A 69 3.73 -10.84 29.97
CA LEU A 69 3.73 -10.61 28.53
C LEU A 69 3.75 -9.10 28.25
N ASN A 70 4.86 -8.62 27.69
CA ASN A 70 5.02 -7.25 27.24
C ASN A 70 4.67 -7.18 25.75
N ASN A 71 4.00 -6.10 25.35
CA ASN A 71 3.71 -5.80 23.95
C ASN A 71 4.37 -4.46 23.58
N THR A 72 5.02 -4.41 22.43
CA THR A 72 5.64 -3.20 21.86
C THR A 72 5.09 -2.98 20.44
N PRO A 73 3.87 -2.45 20.29
CA PRO A 73 3.26 -2.28 18.99
C PRO A 73 3.83 -1.07 18.26
N THR A 74 3.89 -1.15 16.93
CA THR A 74 4.14 -0.01 16.04
C THR A 74 3.03 0.10 15.02
N LEU A 75 2.38 1.26 14.99
CA LEU A 75 1.40 1.64 13.97
C LEU A 75 2.10 2.47 12.91
N LEU A 76 1.96 2.10 11.63
CA LEU A 76 2.40 2.93 10.52
C LEU A 76 1.21 3.30 9.64
N VAL A 77 1.11 4.59 9.31
CA VAL A 77 0.13 5.14 8.36
C VAL A 77 0.86 5.94 7.30
N ALA A 78 0.57 5.69 6.02
CA ALA A 78 1.13 6.48 4.93
C ALA A 78 0.13 6.72 3.80
N LEU A 79 0.28 7.86 3.16
CA LEU A 79 -0.53 8.33 2.03
C LEU A 79 0.38 8.70 0.88
N SER A 80 -0.08 8.43 -0.35
CA SER A 80 0.59 8.95 -1.54
C SER A 80 0.37 10.46 -1.63
N VAL A 81 1.45 11.20 -1.85
CA VAL A 81 1.43 12.64 -2.20
C VAL A 81 1.49 12.78 -3.73
N THR A 82 2.31 11.94 -4.36
CA THR A 82 2.39 11.76 -5.82
C THR A 82 2.55 10.26 -6.12
N PRO A 83 2.45 9.81 -7.39
CA PRO A 83 2.69 8.40 -7.74
C PRO A 83 4.08 7.85 -7.36
N TRP A 84 5.03 8.72 -7.03
CA TRP A 84 6.41 8.40 -6.67
C TRP A 84 6.81 8.94 -5.28
N ALA A 85 5.88 9.54 -4.53
CA ALA A 85 6.15 10.10 -3.21
C ALA A 85 5.01 9.81 -2.22
N SER A 86 5.37 9.60 -0.96
CA SER A 86 4.41 9.41 0.13
C SER A 86 4.83 10.15 1.39
N ALA A 87 3.85 10.52 2.21
CA ALA A 87 4.07 11.05 3.54
C ALA A 87 3.30 10.20 4.54
N GLY A 88 3.82 10.09 5.76
CA GLY A 88 3.24 9.23 6.76
C GLY A 88 3.87 9.41 8.14
N PHE A 89 3.48 8.53 9.04
CA PHE A 89 4.08 8.44 10.36
C PHE A 89 4.14 7.00 10.83
N ALA A 90 5.09 6.74 11.72
CA ALA A 90 5.11 5.55 12.57
C ALA A 90 4.98 5.98 14.03
N TYR A 91 4.11 5.30 14.77
CA TYR A 91 3.93 5.47 16.20
C TYR A 91 4.24 4.16 16.91
N GLY A 92 5.31 4.15 17.69
CA GLY A 92 5.68 3.02 18.54
C GLY A 92 5.24 3.29 19.99
N SER A 93 4.42 2.43 20.58
CA SER A 93 4.18 2.49 22.02
C SER A 93 5.05 1.48 22.76
N ASN A 94 5.34 1.79 24.02
CA ASN A 94 6.28 1.01 24.84
C ASN A 94 7.65 0.85 24.15
N SER A 95 8.14 1.93 23.55
CA SER A 95 9.44 1.99 22.86
C SER A 95 10.59 1.94 23.87
N ASP A 96 11.64 1.21 23.52
CA ASP A 96 12.89 1.07 24.30
C ASP A 96 14.04 1.90 23.72
N LEU A 97 13.75 2.83 22.80
CA LEU A 97 14.75 3.68 22.16
C LEU A 97 15.39 4.69 23.11
N VAL A 98 14.55 5.48 23.79
CA VAL A 98 14.96 6.57 24.67
C VAL A 98 14.25 6.41 25.99
N SER A 99 15.00 6.23 27.08
CA SER A 99 14.43 5.91 28.40
C SER A 99 13.47 6.97 28.95
N ALA A 100 13.63 8.23 28.53
CA ALA A 100 12.78 9.33 28.95
C ALA A 100 11.39 9.32 28.26
N PHE A 101 11.24 8.62 27.13
CA PHE A 101 10.03 8.64 26.33
C PHE A 101 9.52 7.20 26.10
N PRO A 102 8.42 6.78 26.75
CA PRO A 102 7.91 5.42 26.61
C PRO A 102 7.25 5.18 25.25
N ASN A 103 7.03 6.21 24.45
CA ASN A 103 6.44 6.15 23.12
C ASN A 103 7.28 6.99 22.15
N GLU A 104 7.25 6.65 20.87
CA GLU A 104 7.94 7.39 19.83
C GLU A 104 7.03 7.69 18.64
N TRP A 105 7.30 8.82 18.00
CA TRP A 105 6.74 9.19 16.70
C TRP A 105 7.88 9.39 15.73
N GLU A 106 7.79 8.78 14.56
CA GLU A 106 8.60 9.09 13.38
C GLU A 106 7.66 9.65 12.31
N LEU A 107 7.69 10.97 12.10
CA LEU A 107 7.02 11.61 10.97
C LEU A 107 7.95 11.48 9.76
N PHE A 108 7.48 10.98 8.62
CA PHE A 108 8.36 10.73 7.47
C PHE A 108 7.74 11.11 6.12
N GLY A 109 8.63 11.43 5.18
CA GLY A 109 8.37 11.46 3.75
C GLY A 109 9.24 10.42 3.04
N ARG A 110 8.72 9.84 1.96
CA ARG A 110 9.45 8.92 1.09
C ARG A 110 9.30 9.31 -0.37
N VAL A 111 10.36 9.08 -1.14
CA VAL A 111 10.35 9.18 -2.60
C VAL A 111 10.97 7.93 -3.20
N ALA A 112 10.37 7.41 -4.28
CA ALA A 112 10.84 6.23 -4.98
C ALA A 112 11.27 6.60 -6.42
N PRO A 113 12.49 7.13 -6.62
CA PRO A 113 12.97 7.54 -7.93
C PRO A 113 13.16 6.38 -8.92
N LEU A 114 13.43 5.17 -8.42
CA LEU A 114 13.57 3.96 -9.24
C LEU A 114 12.55 2.92 -8.77
N ARG A 115 11.84 2.31 -9.71
CA ARG A 115 10.84 1.28 -9.45
C ARG A 115 10.90 0.18 -10.51
N GLU A 116 11.08 -1.07 -10.10
CA GLU A 116 11.06 -2.24 -10.99
C GLU A 116 9.73 -2.32 -11.74
N ALA A 117 8.62 -2.02 -11.04
CA ALA A 117 7.29 -1.96 -11.64
C ALA A 117 7.15 -0.90 -12.75
N ALA A 118 8.01 0.12 -12.77
CA ALA A 118 8.06 1.16 -13.80
C ALA A 118 9.17 0.90 -14.84
N GLY A 119 9.81 -0.27 -14.83
CA GLY A 119 10.86 -0.66 -15.77
C GLY A 119 12.29 -0.31 -15.34
N ALA A 120 12.50 0.19 -14.13
CA ALA A 120 13.85 0.43 -13.60
C ALA A 120 14.57 -0.91 -13.28
N PRO A 121 15.91 -0.96 -13.29
CA PRO A 121 16.67 -2.19 -13.02
C PRO A 121 16.60 -2.67 -11.56
N LEU A 122 16.14 -1.81 -10.66
CA LEU A 122 15.97 -2.05 -9.22
C LEU A 122 14.96 -1.02 -8.66
N ASP A 123 14.45 -1.30 -7.47
CA ASP A 123 13.72 -0.33 -6.65
C ASP A 123 14.71 0.48 -5.82
N ALA A 124 14.54 1.80 -5.76
CA ALA A 124 15.26 2.67 -4.84
C ALA A 124 14.27 3.61 -4.16
N THR A 125 14.34 3.69 -2.83
CA THR A 125 13.49 4.57 -2.03
C THR A 125 14.36 5.35 -1.05
N LEU A 126 14.15 6.66 -1.04
CA LEU A 126 14.70 7.56 -0.03
C LEU A 126 13.62 7.86 1.00
N GLN A 127 13.98 7.85 2.28
CA GLN A 127 13.15 8.28 3.40
C GLN A 127 13.85 9.45 4.09
N GLY A 128 13.12 10.51 4.40
CA GLY A 128 13.53 11.52 5.37
C GLY A 128 12.46 11.61 6.45
N GLY A 129 12.86 11.73 7.71
CA GLY A 129 11.90 11.81 8.81
C GLY A 129 12.47 12.45 10.06
N TYR A 130 11.59 12.69 11.02
CA TYR A 130 11.95 13.20 12.33
C TYR A 130 11.41 12.29 13.42
N ASN A 131 12.31 11.74 14.23
CA ASN A 131 11.96 10.97 15.42
C ASN A 131 11.85 11.89 16.63
N VAL A 132 10.66 11.97 17.21
CA VAL A 132 10.35 12.89 18.31
C VAL A 132 11.03 12.47 19.61
N ALA A 133 11.08 11.17 19.91
CA ALA A 133 11.70 10.66 21.14
C ALA A 133 13.22 10.87 21.13
N ALA A 134 13.87 10.64 19.99
CA ALA A 134 15.31 10.83 19.81
C ALA A 134 15.71 12.28 19.47
N ARG A 135 14.73 13.16 19.20
CA ARG A 135 14.93 14.52 18.68
C ARG A 135 15.88 14.53 17.48
N SER A 136 15.62 13.65 16.52
CA SER A 136 16.56 13.28 15.46
C SER A 136 15.94 13.43 14.08
N ALA A 137 16.65 14.12 13.18
CA ALA A 137 16.36 14.12 11.75
C ALA A 137 17.11 12.94 11.10
N ASP A 138 16.33 11.99 10.60
CA ASP A 138 16.83 10.69 10.15
C ASP A 138 16.59 10.53 8.65
N PHE A 139 17.56 9.97 7.96
CA PHE A 139 17.53 9.79 6.51
C PHE A 139 17.89 8.36 6.16
N GLY A 140 17.10 7.71 5.31
CA GLY A 140 17.31 6.34 4.87
C GLY A 140 17.32 6.23 3.36
N LEU A 141 18.14 5.34 2.83
CA LEU A 141 18.10 4.83 1.47
C LEU A 141 17.90 3.32 1.55
N THR A 142 16.88 2.82 0.87
CA THR A 142 16.71 1.38 0.67
C THR A 142 16.67 1.09 -0.82
N VAL A 143 17.50 0.14 -1.25
CA VAL A 143 17.48 -0.41 -2.60
C VAL A 143 17.03 -1.86 -2.55
N ALA A 144 16.28 -2.30 -3.55
CA ALA A 144 15.83 -3.68 -3.63
C ALA A 144 15.80 -4.17 -5.08
N ARG A 145 15.99 -5.47 -5.27
CA ARG A 145 15.94 -6.10 -6.60
C ARG A 145 15.31 -7.47 -6.52
N ARG A 146 14.40 -7.77 -7.43
CA ARG A 146 13.84 -9.12 -7.59
C ARG A 146 14.64 -9.94 -8.61
N ILE A 147 14.96 -11.16 -8.23
CA ILE A 147 15.65 -12.17 -9.04
C ILE A 147 14.82 -13.45 -8.95
N GLY A 148 13.87 -13.61 -9.88
CA GLY A 148 12.89 -14.69 -9.85
C GLY A 148 12.05 -14.66 -8.57
N ARG A 149 12.17 -15.72 -7.74
CA ARG A 149 11.45 -15.86 -6.47
C ARG A 149 12.09 -15.11 -5.31
N LEU A 150 13.36 -14.73 -5.44
CA LEU A 150 14.12 -14.03 -4.42
C LEU A 150 13.98 -12.52 -4.63
N ARG A 151 13.80 -11.76 -3.57
CA ARG A 151 13.96 -10.30 -3.54
C ARG A 151 15.01 -9.97 -2.51
N LEU A 152 16.04 -9.25 -2.93
CA LEU A 152 17.13 -8.80 -2.08
C LEU A 152 16.93 -7.32 -1.76
N LEU A 153 17.22 -6.93 -0.53
CA LEU A 153 17.16 -5.55 -0.04
C LEU A 153 18.49 -5.17 0.60
N ALA A 154 18.93 -3.94 0.37
CA ALA A 154 20.01 -3.32 1.10
C ALA A 154 19.57 -1.93 1.58
N THR A 155 19.99 -1.55 2.78
CA THR A 155 19.63 -0.28 3.38
C THR A 155 20.85 0.41 3.97
N GLY A 156 20.89 1.72 3.84
CA GLY A 156 21.78 2.61 4.55
C GLY A 156 20.97 3.73 5.17
N ALA A 157 21.29 4.15 6.39
CA ALA A 157 20.62 5.30 6.99
C ALA A 157 21.57 6.13 7.86
N LEU A 158 21.21 7.37 8.06
CA LEU A 158 21.87 8.33 8.95
C LEU A 158 20.85 8.77 9.99
N LEU A 159 21.28 8.76 11.25
CA LEU A 159 20.54 9.30 12.39
C LEU A 159 21.28 10.55 12.85
N SER A 160 20.67 11.74 12.83
CA SER A 160 21.38 12.97 13.25
C SER A 160 21.71 12.96 14.75
N SER A 161 20.82 12.39 15.56
CA SER A 161 20.93 12.18 17.01
C SER A 161 20.44 10.77 17.33
N ALA A 162 21.31 9.78 17.28
CA ALA A 162 20.94 8.40 17.59
C ALA A 162 20.54 8.29 19.06
N PHE A 163 19.30 7.86 19.33
CA PHE A 163 18.77 7.59 20.68
C PHE A 163 18.87 8.79 21.64
N ASP A 164 18.62 10.01 21.16
CA ASP A 164 18.73 11.26 21.95
C ASP A 164 20.14 11.54 22.50
N SER A 165 21.18 10.94 21.91
CA SER A 165 22.57 11.09 22.40
C SER A 165 23.28 12.36 21.90
N GLY A 166 22.66 13.11 20.97
CA GLY A 166 23.31 14.23 20.27
C GLY A 166 24.43 13.79 19.30
N ARG A 167 24.59 12.48 19.07
CA ARG A 167 25.61 11.94 18.17
C ARG A 167 24.99 11.44 16.87
N THR A 168 25.57 11.88 15.76
CA THR A 168 25.24 11.35 14.44
C THR A 168 25.80 9.95 14.28
N ARG A 169 24.99 9.01 13.78
CA ARG A 169 25.43 7.63 13.53
C ARG A 169 24.83 7.08 12.25
N TRP A 170 25.50 6.09 11.68
CA TRP A 170 25.13 5.47 10.41
C TRP A 170 24.70 4.02 10.61
N ILE A 171 23.67 3.61 9.90
CA ILE A 171 23.13 2.26 9.84
C ILE A 171 23.49 1.65 8.49
N ALA A 172 23.89 0.39 8.49
CA ALA A 172 23.93 -0.45 7.31
C ALA A 172 23.19 -1.76 7.58
N GLY A 173 22.54 -2.30 6.56
CA GLY A 173 21.83 -3.56 6.69
C GLY A 173 21.34 -4.10 5.36
N GLY A 174 20.76 -5.29 5.43
CA GLY A 174 20.20 -5.96 4.28
C GLY A 174 19.23 -7.05 4.70
N GLY A 175 18.45 -7.52 3.74
CA GLY A 175 17.49 -8.56 3.96
C GLY A 175 17.02 -9.18 2.66
N ALA A 176 16.16 -10.17 2.79
CA ALA A 176 15.61 -10.86 1.64
C ALA A 176 14.19 -11.33 1.92
N THR A 177 13.40 -11.45 0.85
CA THR A 177 12.19 -12.27 0.84
C THR A 177 12.31 -13.34 -0.25
N PHE A 178 11.84 -14.56 0.05
CA PHE A 178 11.85 -15.69 -0.86
C PHE A 178 10.44 -16.23 -1.02
N ARG A 179 9.85 -16.08 -2.22
CA ARG A 179 8.49 -16.55 -2.52
C ARG A 179 8.47 -18.06 -2.74
N LEU A 180 7.90 -18.79 -1.78
CA LEU A 180 7.61 -20.22 -1.88
C LEU A 180 6.42 -20.48 -2.82
N ARG A 181 5.41 -19.61 -2.74
CA ARG A 181 4.19 -19.57 -3.57
C ARG A 181 3.81 -18.10 -3.81
N PRO A 182 2.86 -17.81 -4.73
CA PRO A 182 2.41 -16.42 -4.94
C PRO A 182 1.94 -15.71 -3.66
N SER A 183 1.33 -16.46 -2.73
CA SER A 183 0.80 -15.96 -1.45
C SER A 183 1.62 -16.38 -0.23
N LEU A 184 2.81 -16.97 -0.40
CA LEU A 184 3.62 -17.46 0.72
C LEU A 184 5.09 -17.14 0.50
N ALA A 185 5.72 -16.46 1.45
CA ALA A 185 7.14 -16.15 1.42
C ALA A 185 7.81 -16.36 2.77
N LEU A 186 9.13 -16.60 2.72
CA LEU A 186 10.01 -16.49 3.87
C LEU A 186 10.72 -15.15 3.79
N ALA A 187 11.03 -14.55 4.94
CA ALA A 187 11.79 -13.30 4.98
C ALA A 187 12.77 -13.28 6.14
N ALA A 188 13.89 -12.59 5.95
CA ALA A 188 14.86 -12.34 6.99
C ALA A 188 15.61 -11.02 6.73
N ASP A 189 16.08 -10.39 7.79
CA ASP A 189 16.94 -9.22 7.71
C ASP A 189 17.97 -9.18 8.84
N VAL A 190 19.01 -8.39 8.60
CA VAL A 190 20.01 -7.98 9.58
C VAL A 190 20.41 -6.53 9.31
N ALA A 191 20.54 -5.73 10.35
CA ALA A 191 21.09 -4.38 10.26
C ALA A 191 21.82 -4.01 11.54
N GLY A 192 22.47 -2.85 11.53
CA GLY A 192 23.09 -2.31 12.72
C GLY A 192 23.85 -1.03 12.44
N LEU A 193 24.34 -0.45 13.52
CA LEU A 193 25.22 0.70 13.47
C LEU A 193 26.55 0.30 12.84
N THR A 194 27.07 1.13 11.95
CA THR A 194 28.39 0.90 11.31
C THR A 194 29.54 1.09 12.30
N ASP A 195 29.35 1.93 13.31
CA ASP A 195 30.26 2.19 14.43
C ASP A 195 29.82 1.45 15.70
N ARG A 196 29.20 0.27 15.56
CA ARG A 196 28.63 -0.50 16.66
C ARG A 196 29.65 -0.82 17.74
N ARG A 197 29.26 -0.60 19.01
CA ARG A 197 30.06 -0.94 20.20
C ARG A 197 29.80 -2.37 20.65
N ALA A 198 30.68 -2.92 21.49
CA ALA A 198 30.56 -4.29 21.99
C ALA A 198 29.23 -4.56 22.74
N ALA A 199 28.72 -3.56 23.49
CA ALA A 199 27.46 -3.64 24.22
C ALA A 199 26.21 -3.39 23.36
N GLU A 200 26.38 -3.08 22.06
CA GLU A 200 25.27 -2.82 21.14
C GLU A 200 25.04 -4.04 20.26
N HIS A 201 23.76 -4.41 20.09
CA HIS A 201 23.38 -5.60 19.33
C HIS A 201 23.09 -5.25 17.88
N LEU A 202 23.41 -6.16 16.97
CA LEU A 202 22.82 -6.16 15.63
C LEU A 202 21.30 -6.34 15.75
N THR A 203 20.57 -5.72 14.85
CA THR A 203 19.14 -5.99 14.66
C THR A 203 18.97 -7.11 13.66
N TRP A 204 17.99 -7.98 13.90
CA TRP A 204 17.69 -9.07 12.99
C TRP A 204 16.21 -9.44 13.04
N SER A 205 15.72 -10.04 11.96
CA SER A 205 14.42 -10.71 11.96
C SER A 205 14.43 -11.94 11.07
N ALA A 206 13.49 -12.84 11.34
CA ALA A 206 13.09 -13.91 10.43
C ALA A 206 11.58 -14.10 10.52
N GLY A 207 10.92 -14.44 9.42
CA GLY A 207 9.48 -14.59 9.42
C GLY A 207 8.90 -15.36 8.24
N LEU A 208 7.67 -15.80 8.43
CA LEU A 208 6.78 -16.38 7.43
C LEU A 208 5.74 -15.33 7.05
N GLN A 209 5.56 -15.12 5.75
CA GLN A 209 4.70 -14.09 5.21
C GLN A 209 3.61 -14.73 4.37
N VAL A 210 2.38 -14.33 4.62
CA VAL A 210 1.18 -14.87 4.00
C VAL A 210 0.41 -13.72 3.36
N GLY A 211 0.26 -13.77 2.05
CA GLY A 211 -0.75 -12.97 1.34
C GLY A 211 -2.11 -13.62 1.54
N VAL A 212 -3.11 -12.85 1.95
CA VAL A 212 -4.47 -13.36 2.12
C VAL A 212 -5.10 -13.54 0.73
N PRO A 213 -5.43 -14.77 0.30
CA PRO A 213 -5.98 -15.01 -1.03
C PRO A 213 -7.19 -14.13 -1.33
N ALA A 214 -7.30 -13.66 -2.57
CA ALA A 214 -8.39 -12.81 -3.04
C ALA A 214 -8.59 -11.51 -2.25
N SER A 215 -7.55 -11.02 -1.56
CA SER A 215 -7.60 -9.71 -0.90
C SER A 215 -6.25 -9.00 -0.99
N PRO A 216 -6.20 -7.66 -0.81
CA PRO A 216 -4.96 -6.91 -0.77
C PRO A 216 -4.26 -6.99 0.61
N HIS A 217 -4.75 -7.83 1.53
CA HIS A 217 -4.20 -7.99 2.87
C HIS A 217 -3.02 -8.96 2.89
N SER A 218 -2.11 -8.72 3.82
CA SER A 218 -1.00 -9.63 4.08
C SER A 218 -0.63 -9.63 5.55
N LEU A 219 -0.12 -10.77 6.00
CA LEU A 219 0.29 -11.06 7.37
C LEU A 219 1.75 -11.48 7.36
N SER A 220 2.55 -10.92 8.24
CA SER A 220 3.86 -11.46 8.62
C SER A 220 3.71 -12.08 10.01
N LEU A 221 4.22 -13.29 10.19
CA LEU A 221 4.51 -13.88 11.50
C LEU A 221 6.02 -13.94 11.63
N HIS A 222 6.59 -13.28 12.64
CA HIS A 222 8.04 -13.08 12.70
C HIS A 222 8.60 -13.21 14.11
N VAL A 223 9.90 -13.46 14.14
CA VAL A 223 10.77 -13.29 15.29
C VAL A 223 11.76 -12.17 15.00
N THR A 224 12.07 -11.37 16.02
CA THR A 224 12.97 -10.20 15.90
C THR A 224 13.51 -9.83 17.26
N ASN A 225 14.65 -9.15 17.31
CA ASN A 225 15.17 -8.55 18.54
C ASN A 225 14.97 -7.04 18.63
N VAL A 226 14.09 -6.48 17.79
CA VAL A 226 13.84 -5.04 17.69
C VAL A 226 12.50 -4.66 18.34
N GLY A 227 12.46 -3.56 19.09
CA GLY A 227 11.23 -3.05 19.71
C GLY A 227 10.25 -2.43 18.72
N THR A 228 10.72 -1.49 17.89
CA THR A 228 9.86 -0.68 17.00
C THR A 228 10.27 -0.76 15.53
N ARG A 229 9.44 -0.21 14.63
CA ARG A 229 9.67 -0.23 13.16
C ARG A 229 10.03 1.15 12.59
N THR A 230 10.73 1.99 13.36
CA THR A 230 11.29 3.29 12.93
C THR A 230 12.74 3.12 12.46
N LEU A 231 13.33 4.16 11.84
CA LEU A 231 14.77 4.14 11.46
C LEU A 231 15.66 4.02 12.70
N GLN A 232 15.30 4.66 13.80
CA GLN A 232 15.99 4.48 15.09
C GLN A 232 15.81 3.05 15.61
N GLY A 233 14.60 2.49 15.53
CA GLY A 233 14.32 1.08 15.87
C GLY A 233 15.25 0.12 15.12
N LEU A 234 15.48 0.35 13.83
CA LEU A 234 16.37 -0.47 13.01
C LEU A 234 17.83 -0.48 13.49
N ALA A 235 18.26 0.54 14.24
CA ALA A 235 19.59 0.60 14.86
C ALA A 235 19.65 0.03 16.28
N ARG A 236 18.51 -0.31 16.90
CA ARG A 236 18.41 -0.66 18.32
C ARG A 236 18.01 -2.13 18.51
N GLY A 237 19.00 -3.01 18.43
CA GLY A 237 18.82 -4.42 18.83
C GLY A 237 18.83 -4.54 20.35
N SER A 238 18.17 -5.58 20.88
CA SER A 238 18.25 -5.95 22.29
C SER A 238 18.55 -7.43 22.48
N ASP A 239 18.81 -7.83 23.72
CA ASP A 239 18.92 -9.23 24.14
C ASP A 239 17.59 -9.99 24.14
N ARG A 240 16.47 -9.28 23.96
CA ARG A 240 15.14 -9.89 24.00
C ARG A 240 14.75 -10.38 22.62
N THR A 241 14.55 -11.68 22.49
CA THR A 241 13.84 -12.23 21.34
C THR A 241 12.35 -11.94 21.50
N ARG A 242 11.78 -11.32 20.48
CA ARG A 242 10.36 -10.99 20.40
C ARG A 242 9.71 -11.84 19.32
N VAL A 243 8.56 -12.40 19.63
CA VAL A 243 7.67 -13.02 18.63
C VAL A 243 6.62 -11.98 18.28
N GLY A 244 6.24 -11.87 17.01
CA GLY A 244 5.34 -10.82 16.58
C GLY A 244 4.61 -11.13 15.30
N PHE A 245 3.73 -10.20 14.94
CA PHE A 245 3.07 -10.20 13.65
C PHE A 245 2.98 -8.79 13.08
N GLU A 246 2.86 -8.70 11.77
CA GLU A 246 2.51 -7.47 11.06
C GLU A 246 1.30 -7.75 10.17
N TYR A 247 0.26 -6.94 10.31
CA TYR A 247 -0.90 -7.01 9.43
C TYR A 247 -1.02 -5.74 8.62
N THR A 248 -1.12 -5.90 7.29
CA THR A 248 -1.24 -4.79 6.35
C THR A 248 -2.67 -4.63 5.87
N ILE A 249 -3.24 -3.45 6.10
CA ILE A 249 -4.62 -3.08 5.77
C ILE A 249 -4.60 -1.90 4.81
N PRO A 250 -4.58 -2.13 3.49
CA PRO A 250 -4.79 -1.03 2.56
C PRO A 250 -6.25 -0.55 2.63
N ILE A 251 -6.41 0.76 2.80
CA ILE A 251 -7.69 1.43 2.93
C ILE A 251 -7.91 2.29 1.68
N PRO A 252 -8.61 1.78 0.64
CA PRO A 252 -8.99 2.60 -0.51
C PRO A 252 -9.80 3.82 -0.08
N LEU A 253 -9.37 5.03 -0.46
CA LEU A 253 -10.01 6.29 -0.10
C LEU A 253 -11.29 6.56 -0.90
N ARG A 254 -11.45 5.94 -2.08
CA ARG A 254 -12.67 6.05 -2.90
C ARG A 254 -13.93 5.63 -2.15
N ARG A 255 -13.81 4.76 -1.14
CA ARG A 255 -14.93 4.31 -0.29
C ARG A 255 -15.39 5.35 0.75
N HIS A 256 -14.59 6.40 1.01
CA HIS A 256 -14.84 7.40 2.06
C HIS A 256 -14.87 8.84 1.54
N ALA A 257 -14.51 9.07 0.27
CA ALA A 257 -14.88 10.32 -0.40
C ALA A 257 -16.39 10.47 -0.27
N ARG A 258 -16.82 11.58 0.37
CA ARG A 258 -18.20 11.83 0.80
C ARG A 258 -19.22 11.26 -0.17
N ARG A 259 -20.13 10.47 0.41
CA ARG A 259 -21.54 10.28 0.08
C ARG A 259 -22.26 11.64 -0.02
N GLY A 260 -21.81 12.45 -0.96
CA GLY A 260 -22.35 13.74 -1.39
C GLY A 260 -22.65 13.66 -2.88
N SER A 261 -23.17 12.51 -3.31
CA SER A 261 -23.69 12.22 -4.64
C SER A 261 -24.43 10.88 -4.55
N GLU A 262 -25.52 10.85 -3.77
CA GLU A 262 -26.66 9.96 -4.07
C GLU A 262 -27.45 10.48 -5.31
N ARG A 263 -26.83 11.39 -6.06
CA ARG A 263 -27.11 11.70 -7.46
C ARG A 263 -25.80 11.56 -8.21
N GLY A 264 -25.33 10.31 -8.39
CA GLY A 264 -24.35 10.05 -9.44
C GLY A 264 -24.93 10.63 -10.71
N ALA A 265 -24.18 11.47 -11.43
CA ALA A 265 -24.61 11.97 -12.72
C ALA A 265 -25.08 10.77 -13.54
N MET A 266 -26.36 10.75 -13.88
CA MET A 266 -26.98 9.68 -14.63
C MET A 266 -26.33 9.70 -16.01
N GLU A 267 -25.40 8.79 -16.25
CA GLU A 267 -24.78 8.64 -17.56
C GLU A 267 -25.76 7.84 -18.41
N SER A 268 -26.47 8.54 -19.29
CA SER A 268 -27.23 7.93 -20.36
C SER A 268 -26.22 7.37 -21.35
N VAL A 269 -26.01 6.06 -21.31
CA VAL A 269 -25.13 5.39 -22.27
C VAL A 269 -26.02 4.94 -23.42
N GLU A 270 -25.94 5.64 -24.55
CA GLU A 270 -26.61 5.14 -25.75
C GLU A 270 -25.92 3.85 -26.22
N PRO A 271 -26.66 2.74 -26.38
CA PRO A 271 -26.08 1.50 -26.85
C PRO A 271 -25.52 1.66 -28.28
N GLY A 272 -24.39 1.00 -28.57
CA GLY A 272 -23.89 0.89 -29.94
C GLY A 272 -24.87 0.15 -30.87
N PRO A 273 -24.54 -0.02 -32.17
CA PRO A 273 -25.44 -0.66 -33.16
C PRO A 273 -25.94 -2.06 -32.74
N ASP A 274 -25.19 -2.77 -31.90
CA ASP A 274 -25.54 -4.10 -31.40
C ASP A 274 -26.32 -4.10 -30.07
N ARG A 275 -26.73 -2.93 -29.57
CA ARG A 275 -27.36 -2.76 -28.25
C ARG A 275 -26.55 -3.32 -27.07
N VAL A 276 -25.22 -3.29 -27.18
CA VAL A 276 -24.30 -3.71 -26.11
C VAL A 276 -23.67 -2.50 -25.43
N VAL A 277 -23.75 -2.46 -24.10
CA VAL A 277 -23.03 -1.49 -23.25
C VAL A 277 -21.98 -2.23 -22.44
N ARG A 278 -20.76 -1.69 -22.38
CA ARG A 278 -19.64 -2.31 -21.66
C ARG A 278 -19.41 -1.64 -20.32
N ILE A 279 -19.19 -2.45 -19.29
CA ILE A 279 -18.75 -2.01 -17.97
C ILE A 279 -17.46 -2.74 -17.63
N ASP A 280 -16.34 -2.03 -17.51
CA ASP A 280 -15.13 -2.67 -17.00
C ASP A 280 -15.24 -2.85 -15.48
N ILE A 281 -14.81 -4.02 -15.01
CA ILE A 281 -14.51 -4.26 -13.59
C ILE A 281 -13.03 -3.96 -13.40
N ARG A 282 -12.72 -2.90 -12.65
CA ARG A 282 -11.35 -2.45 -12.39
C ARG A 282 -11.25 -1.73 -11.06
N GLN A 283 -10.10 -1.86 -10.40
CA GLN A 283 -9.81 -1.22 -9.12
C GLN A 283 -10.84 -1.57 -8.03
N LEU A 284 -11.33 -2.82 -8.01
CA LEU A 284 -12.38 -3.29 -7.10
C LEU A 284 -13.66 -2.44 -7.21
N ALA A 285 -14.07 -2.10 -8.43
CA ALA A 285 -15.29 -1.36 -8.73
C ALA A 285 -15.84 -1.72 -10.11
N PHE A 286 -17.15 -1.55 -10.28
CA PHE A 286 -17.77 -1.43 -11.59
C PHE A 286 -17.54 0.01 -12.08
N GLU A 287 -17.00 0.19 -13.29
CA GLU A 287 -16.58 1.51 -13.81
C GLU A 287 -17.67 2.58 -13.75
N HIS A 288 -18.93 2.17 -13.92
CA HIS A 288 -20.10 3.02 -13.73
C HIS A 288 -20.96 2.50 -12.58
N ALA A 289 -21.07 3.29 -11.51
CA ALA A 289 -21.89 2.92 -10.34
C ALA A 289 -23.40 2.90 -10.65
N ARG A 290 -23.83 3.68 -11.65
CA ARG A 290 -25.21 3.74 -12.12
C ARG A 290 -25.24 4.08 -13.61
N ILE A 291 -25.89 3.27 -14.42
CA ILE A 291 -26.16 3.58 -15.83
C ILE A 291 -27.64 3.47 -16.14
N GLU A 292 -28.05 4.15 -17.19
CA GLU A 292 -29.39 4.07 -17.73
C GLU A 292 -29.36 3.62 -19.19
N VAL A 293 -30.21 2.65 -19.52
CA VAL A 293 -30.26 2.01 -20.84
C VAL A 293 -31.71 1.75 -21.26
N PRO A 294 -32.02 1.69 -22.57
CA PRO A 294 -33.33 1.25 -23.05
C PRO A 294 -33.57 -0.24 -22.77
N ALA A 295 -34.84 -0.65 -22.64
CA ALA A 295 -35.22 -2.06 -22.69
C ALA A 295 -34.69 -2.78 -23.96
N GLY A 296 -34.22 -4.01 -23.76
CA GLY A 296 -33.55 -4.84 -24.78
C GLY A 296 -32.04 -4.56 -24.90
N THR A 297 -31.42 -3.88 -23.93
CA THR A 297 -29.97 -3.65 -23.91
C THR A 297 -29.24 -4.81 -23.24
N THR A 298 -28.13 -5.25 -23.84
CA THR A 298 -27.21 -6.21 -23.22
C THR A 298 -26.06 -5.46 -22.56
N ILE A 299 -25.79 -5.77 -21.29
CA ILE A 299 -24.62 -5.27 -20.59
C ILE A 299 -23.53 -6.34 -20.61
N GLU A 300 -22.32 -5.96 -21.01
CA GLU A 300 -21.11 -6.78 -20.99
C GLU A 300 -20.16 -6.27 -19.90
N TRP A 301 -19.99 -7.05 -18.83
CA TRP A 301 -18.98 -6.77 -17.81
C TRP A 301 -17.67 -7.44 -18.17
N ILE A 302 -16.60 -6.67 -18.30
CA ILE A 302 -15.26 -7.16 -18.63
C ILE A 302 -14.40 -7.06 -17.40
N ASN A 303 -13.92 -8.18 -16.89
CA ASN A 303 -13.05 -8.17 -15.74
C ASN A 303 -11.62 -7.77 -16.14
N ARG A 304 -11.23 -6.54 -15.81
CA ARG A 304 -9.86 -6.02 -16.01
C ARG A 304 -9.04 -6.01 -14.72
N ASP A 305 -9.60 -6.49 -13.63
CA ASP A 305 -8.88 -6.69 -12.37
C ASP A 305 -8.12 -8.03 -12.39
N PRO A 306 -7.03 -8.15 -11.61
CA PRO A 306 -6.32 -9.41 -11.42
C PRO A 306 -7.07 -10.39 -10.50
N LEU A 307 -8.22 -9.99 -9.96
CA LEU A 307 -9.06 -10.76 -9.06
C LEU A 307 -10.28 -11.27 -9.80
N ALA A 308 -10.81 -12.45 -9.43
CA ALA A 308 -12.10 -12.91 -9.94
C ALA A 308 -13.23 -12.11 -9.28
N HIS A 309 -14.23 -11.74 -10.09
CA HIS A 309 -15.39 -10.95 -9.66
C HIS A 309 -16.69 -11.64 -10.02
N THR A 310 -17.78 -11.28 -9.35
CA THR A 310 -19.13 -11.66 -9.76
C THR A 310 -19.96 -10.41 -10.07
N VAL A 311 -21.03 -10.61 -10.83
CA VAL A 311 -22.09 -9.65 -11.10
C VAL A 311 -23.38 -10.35 -10.67
N THR A 312 -23.82 -10.04 -9.45
CA THR A 312 -24.89 -10.77 -8.76
C THR A 312 -25.97 -9.78 -8.35
N ALA A 313 -27.21 -10.01 -8.79
CA ALA A 313 -28.34 -9.16 -8.45
C ALA A 313 -28.66 -9.23 -6.94
N ASP A 314 -29.06 -8.12 -6.34
CA ASP A 314 -29.48 -8.08 -4.93
C ASP A 314 -30.73 -8.96 -4.67
N ASP A 315 -31.61 -9.08 -5.66
CA ASP A 315 -32.84 -9.87 -5.61
C ASP A 315 -32.68 -11.32 -6.12
N GLY A 316 -31.47 -11.69 -6.54
CA GLY A 316 -31.15 -13.03 -7.06
C GLY A 316 -31.63 -13.29 -8.49
N THR A 317 -32.10 -12.29 -9.24
CA THR A 317 -32.57 -12.46 -10.63
C THR A 317 -31.47 -12.85 -11.61
N PHE A 318 -30.21 -12.51 -11.33
CA PHE A 318 -29.05 -12.97 -12.10
C PHE A 318 -27.80 -13.15 -11.24
N ASP A 319 -26.93 -14.06 -11.66
CA ASP A 319 -25.60 -14.26 -11.13
C ASP A 319 -24.65 -14.71 -12.24
N SER A 320 -23.54 -14.01 -12.42
CA SER A 320 -22.51 -14.37 -13.39
C SER A 320 -21.68 -15.58 -12.98
N GLY A 321 -21.68 -15.95 -11.69
CA GLY A 321 -20.58 -16.71 -11.11
C GLY A 321 -19.26 -15.95 -11.23
N PHE A 322 -18.12 -16.64 -11.08
CA PHE A 322 -16.82 -15.98 -11.18
C PHE A 322 -16.45 -15.61 -12.63
N VAL A 323 -16.43 -14.31 -12.92
CA VAL A 323 -15.78 -13.72 -14.08
C VAL A 323 -14.28 -13.63 -13.79
N GLN A 324 -13.50 -14.49 -14.46
CA GLN A 324 -12.04 -14.55 -14.28
C GLN A 324 -11.32 -13.30 -14.83
N PRO A 325 -10.10 -12.98 -14.38
CA PRO A 325 -9.29 -11.91 -14.96
C PRO A 325 -9.19 -12.02 -16.49
N GLY A 326 -9.51 -10.94 -17.20
CA GLY A 326 -9.54 -10.86 -18.66
C GLY A 326 -10.78 -11.47 -19.32
N ALA A 327 -11.66 -12.15 -18.56
CA ALA A 327 -12.91 -12.70 -19.08
C ALA A 327 -14.04 -11.65 -19.06
N ALA A 328 -15.13 -11.96 -19.77
CA ALA A 328 -16.32 -11.14 -19.80
C ALA A 328 -17.58 -11.97 -19.53
N TRP A 329 -18.61 -11.31 -19.00
CA TRP A 329 -19.94 -11.88 -18.83
C TRP A 329 -20.99 -10.92 -19.37
N LYS A 330 -22.07 -11.46 -19.95
CA LYS A 330 -23.14 -10.68 -20.58
C LYS A 330 -24.49 -11.01 -19.97
N HIS A 331 -25.32 -9.98 -19.83
CA HIS A 331 -26.72 -10.13 -19.43
C HIS A 331 -27.63 -9.17 -20.21
N GLY A 332 -28.74 -9.68 -20.70
CA GLY A 332 -29.76 -8.91 -21.41
C GLY A 332 -30.82 -8.39 -20.45
N PHE A 333 -31.17 -7.11 -20.58
CA PHE A 333 -32.21 -6.45 -19.78
C PHE A 333 -33.41 -6.11 -20.65
N GLU A 334 -34.43 -6.98 -20.62
CA GLU A 334 -35.63 -6.85 -21.47
C GLU A 334 -36.76 -6.03 -20.83
N GLN A 335 -36.81 -5.98 -19.50
CA GLN A 335 -37.93 -5.38 -18.78
C GLN A 335 -37.50 -4.03 -18.18
N PRO A 336 -38.32 -2.97 -18.32
CA PRO A 336 -38.09 -1.72 -17.59
C PRO A 336 -38.06 -1.96 -16.08
N GLY A 337 -37.14 -1.30 -15.39
CA GLY A 337 -36.90 -1.55 -13.98
C GLY A 337 -35.58 -0.98 -13.47
N THR A 338 -35.37 -1.09 -12.16
CA THR A 338 -34.09 -0.77 -11.53
C THR A 338 -33.50 -2.06 -10.99
N TYR A 339 -32.32 -2.42 -11.50
CA TYR A 339 -31.58 -3.62 -11.14
C TYR A 339 -30.35 -3.22 -10.34
N THR A 340 -30.35 -3.51 -9.05
CA THR A 340 -29.18 -3.33 -8.19
C THR A 340 -28.40 -4.63 -8.09
N TYR A 341 -27.08 -4.54 -8.16
CA TYR A 341 -26.20 -5.70 -8.18
C TYR A 341 -24.90 -5.43 -7.44
N TYR A 342 -24.24 -6.50 -7.05
CA TYR A 342 -23.00 -6.48 -6.30
C TYR A 342 -22.06 -7.61 -6.72
N CYS A 343 -20.85 -7.56 -6.17
CA CYS A 343 -19.86 -8.64 -6.29
C CYS A 343 -19.84 -9.44 -4.98
N THR A 344 -20.11 -10.74 -5.02
CA THR A 344 -20.16 -11.62 -3.84
C THR A 344 -18.87 -11.64 -3.01
N PRO A 345 -17.67 -11.83 -3.59
CA PRO A 345 -16.42 -11.78 -2.82
C PRO A 345 -16.08 -10.36 -2.33
N HIS A 346 -16.73 -9.33 -2.88
CA HIS A 346 -16.47 -7.93 -2.57
C HIS A 346 -17.79 -7.15 -2.41
N PRO A 347 -18.60 -7.38 -1.35
CA PRO A 347 -19.97 -6.86 -1.26
C PRO A 347 -20.11 -5.32 -1.27
N PHE A 348 -18.98 -4.61 -1.16
CA PHE A 348 -18.88 -3.17 -1.31
C PHE A 348 -18.87 -2.70 -2.77
N MET A 349 -18.57 -3.57 -3.73
CA MET A 349 -18.72 -3.29 -5.16
C MET A 349 -20.20 -3.36 -5.51
N LYS A 350 -20.80 -2.21 -5.82
CA LYS A 350 -22.22 -2.11 -6.16
C LYS A 350 -22.40 -1.36 -7.46
N GLY A 351 -23.39 -1.79 -8.24
CA GLY A 351 -23.82 -1.11 -9.45
C GLY A 351 -25.34 -1.06 -9.54
N VAL A 352 -25.84 -0.16 -10.38
CA VAL A 352 -27.27 0.02 -10.64
C VAL A 352 -27.48 0.14 -12.14
N ILE A 353 -28.34 -0.69 -12.71
CA ILE A 353 -28.84 -0.54 -14.09
C ILE A 353 -30.28 -0.04 -14.00
N VAL A 354 -30.57 1.11 -14.61
CA VAL A 354 -31.93 1.59 -14.82
C VAL A 354 -32.32 1.29 -16.25
N VAL A 355 -33.34 0.47 -16.44
CA VAL A 355 -33.88 0.10 -17.75
C VAL A 355 -35.16 0.91 -17.96
N ARG A 356 -35.19 1.71 -19.03
CA ARG A 356 -36.33 2.54 -19.40
C ARG A 356 -37.27 1.87 -20.40
#